data_AF-A0A8T4L7D8-F1
#
_entry.id   AF-A0A8T4L7D8-F1
#
_cell.length_a   1.000
_cell.length_b   1.000
_cell.length_c   1.000
_cell.angle_alpha   90.00
_cell.angle_beta   90.00
_cell.angle_gamma   90.00
#
_symmetry.space_group_name_H-M   'P 1'
#
loop_
_entity.id
_entity.type
_entity.pdbx_description
1 polymer ?
#
loop_
_entity_poly.entity_id
_entity_poly.type
_entity_poly.pdbx_seq_one_letter_code
_entity_poly.pdbx_strand_id
1 'polypeptide(L)'
;MKNRGQESAPFEVLISVIIMGFVIVIAFTAMNVLMEEQCKAEIKRSGSELKSKVQEVVKGTDTQLNFFPPGCFDQKKESIKLRVLNSEPLCNYYCGGTKRECLLFEYDAVDWRELICLESASVLTQFLTSSPCQDRDGYKLVNFKDSIPRGAYTLVNKSGNNSAFPNICAYVRER
;
A
#
# COMPACT_ATOMS: atom_id res chain seq x y z
N MET A 1 -19.36 58.75 40.68
CA MET A 1 -18.89 58.40 39.31
C MET A 1 -18.80 56.88 39.24
N LYS A 2 -19.66 56.26 38.43
CA LYS A 2 -19.86 54.81 38.42
C LYS A 2 -18.93 54.20 37.37
N ASN A 3 -17.91 53.46 37.81
CA ASN A 3 -17.04 52.67 36.95
C ASN A 3 -17.87 51.60 36.23
N ARG A 4 -18.25 51.86 34.98
CA ARG A 4 -18.86 50.89 34.04
C ARG A 4 -17.92 50.50 32.89
N GLY A 5 -16.66 50.91 32.93
CA GLY A 5 -15.67 50.66 31.88
C GLY A 5 -14.82 49.39 32.05
N GLN A 6 -15.00 48.62 33.14
CA GLN A 6 -14.20 47.42 33.43
C GLN A 6 -14.94 46.09 33.16
N GLU A 7 -16.20 46.11 32.69
CA GLU A 7 -16.95 44.88 32.39
C GLU A 7 -16.70 44.33 30.97
N SER A 8 -16.27 45.17 30.01
CA SER A 8 -16.10 44.76 28.61
C SER A 8 -14.78 44.00 28.36
N ALA A 9 -13.70 44.40 29.01
CA ALA A 9 -12.38 43.77 28.84
C ALA A 9 -12.34 42.27 29.20
N PRO A 10 -12.88 41.79 30.34
CA PRO A 10 -12.90 40.36 30.64
C PRO A 10 -13.83 39.56 29.72
N PHE A 11 -14.91 40.18 29.23
CA PHE A 11 -15.83 39.54 28.29
C PHE A 11 -15.21 39.35 26.90
N GLU A 12 -14.50 40.35 26.40
CA GLU A 12 -13.80 40.30 25.11
C GLU A 12 -12.65 39.27 25.12
N VAL A 13 -11.90 39.19 26.22
CA VAL A 13 -10.87 38.17 26.41
C VAL A 13 -11.50 36.77 26.46
N LEU A 14 -12.64 36.59 27.13
CA LEU A 14 -13.33 35.31 27.21
C LEU A 14 -13.86 34.85 25.85
N ILE A 15 -14.44 35.74 25.05
CA ILE A 15 -14.85 35.45 23.67
C ILE A 15 -13.64 35.03 22.82
N SER A 16 -12.53 35.78 22.93
CA SER A 16 -11.30 35.49 22.17
C SER A 16 -10.73 34.11 22.49
N VAL A 17 -10.73 33.71 23.76
CA VAL A 17 -10.29 32.37 24.20
C VAL A 17 -11.20 31.28 23.65
N ILE A 18 -12.52 31.48 23.66
CA ILE A 18 -13.47 30.52 23.09
C ILE A 18 -13.23 30.36 21.59
N ILE A 19 -13.13 31.46 20.84
CA ILE A 19 -12.88 31.43 19.39
C ILE A 19 -11.55 30.73 19.08
N MET A 20 -10.47 31.07 19.79
CA MET A 20 -9.17 30.46 19.58
C MET A 20 -9.19 28.95 19.90
N GLY A 21 -9.92 28.54 20.94
CA GLY A 21 -10.15 27.13 21.26
C GLY A 21 -10.85 26.37 20.12
N PHE A 22 -11.92 26.94 19.57
CA PHE A 22 -12.63 26.35 18.42
C PHE A 22 -11.72 26.23 17.18
N VAL A 23 -10.94 27.26 16.87
CA VAL A 23 -10.00 27.24 15.73
C VAL A 23 -8.96 26.14 15.90
N ILE A 24 -8.41 25.97 17.11
CA ILE A 24 -7.43 24.93 17.40
C ILE A 24 -8.04 23.53 17.20
N VAL A 25 -9.25 23.29 17.70
CA VAL A 25 -9.93 21.99 17.55
C VAL A 25 -10.21 21.67 16.08
N ILE A 26 -10.66 22.66 15.30
CA ILE A 26 -10.89 22.50 13.86
C ILE A 26 -9.56 22.21 13.14
N ALA A 27 -8.50 22.95 13.47
CA ALA A 27 -7.18 22.73 12.89
C ALA A 27 -6.64 21.32 13.16
N PHE A 28 -6.78 20.81 14.38
CA PHE A 28 -6.37 19.44 14.72
C PHE A 28 -7.19 18.39 13.97
N THR A 29 -8.51 18.58 13.87
CA THR A 29 -9.37 17.68 13.10
C THR A 29 -8.96 17.65 11.62
N ALA A 30 -8.71 18.82 11.03
CA ALA A 30 -8.28 18.93 9.65
C ALA A 30 -6.89 18.28 9.42
N MET A 31 -5.94 18.47 10.34
CA MET A 31 -4.62 17.85 10.24
C MET A 31 -4.70 16.32 10.28
N ASN A 32 -5.56 15.75 11.14
CA ASN A 32 -5.72 14.30 11.21
C ASN A 32 -6.25 13.72 9.89
N VAL A 33 -7.24 14.37 9.27
CA VAL A 33 -7.77 13.95 7.97
C VAL A 33 -6.69 14.03 6.89
N LEU A 34 -5.93 15.13 6.84
CA LEU A 34 -4.84 15.30 5.88
C LEU A 34 -3.74 14.25 6.05
N MET A 35 -3.35 13.92 7.28
CA MET A 35 -2.36 12.89 7.55
C MET A 35 -2.84 11.52 7.08
N GLU A 36 -4.11 11.19 7.30
CA GLU A 36 -4.70 9.94 6.83
C GLU A 36 -4.74 9.86 5.29
N GLU A 37 -5.14 10.94 4.62
CA GLU A 37 -5.15 11.02 3.16
C GLU A 37 -3.74 10.90 2.56
N GLN A 38 -2.76 11.62 3.12
CA GLN A 38 -1.37 11.54 2.71
C GLN A 38 -0.84 10.11 2.83
N CYS A 39 -1.17 9.44 3.93
CA CYS A 39 -0.79 8.05 4.09
C CYS A 39 -1.42 7.14 3.02
N LYS A 40 -2.74 7.23 2.82
CA LYS A 40 -3.44 6.42 1.79
C LYS A 40 -2.80 6.64 0.42
N ALA A 41 -2.44 7.89 0.10
CA ALA A 41 -1.74 8.22 -1.14
C ALA A 41 -0.35 7.57 -1.23
N GLU A 42 0.42 7.52 -0.15
CA GLU A 42 1.73 6.88 -0.13
C GLU A 42 1.64 5.34 -0.22
N ILE A 43 0.62 4.72 0.37
CA ILE A 43 0.34 3.28 0.19
C ILE A 43 -0.01 3.00 -1.28
N LYS A 44 -0.87 3.82 -1.90
CA LYS A 44 -1.19 3.72 -3.34
C LYS A 44 0.05 3.87 -4.20
N ARG A 45 0.93 4.82 -3.86
CA ARG A 45 2.21 5.03 -4.55
C ARG A 45 3.10 3.79 -4.45
N SER A 46 3.25 3.24 -3.25
CA SER A 46 4.06 2.04 -2.99
C SER A 46 3.52 0.81 -3.71
N GLY A 47 2.19 0.62 -3.72
CA GLY A 47 1.54 -0.45 -4.46
C GLY A 47 1.66 -0.29 -5.98
N SER A 48 1.66 0.94 -6.49
CA SER A 48 1.89 1.25 -7.91
C SER A 48 3.35 1.00 -8.32
N GLU A 49 4.31 1.30 -7.45
CA GLU A 49 5.72 0.97 -7.66
C GLU A 49 5.94 -0.55 -7.68
N LEU A 50 5.38 -1.27 -6.71
CA LEU A 50 5.37 -2.73 -6.70
C LEU A 50 4.74 -3.30 -7.98
N LYS A 51 3.58 -2.78 -8.42
CA LYS A 51 2.96 -3.14 -9.70
C LYS A 51 3.98 -2.99 -10.83
N SER A 52 4.58 -1.81 -11.00
CA SER A 52 5.55 -1.56 -12.07
C SER A 52 6.71 -2.54 -12.04
N LYS A 53 7.29 -2.79 -10.85
CA LYS A 53 8.43 -3.69 -10.69
C LYS A 53 8.08 -5.16 -10.95
N VAL A 54 6.92 -5.62 -10.51
CA VAL A 54 6.46 -6.97 -10.84
C VAL A 54 6.25 -7.11 -12.35
N GLN A 55 5.71 -6.09 -13.01
CA GLN A 55 5.51 -6.09 -14.46
C GLN A 55 6.84 -6.08 -15.24
N GLU A 56 7.86 -5.35 -14.79
CA GLU A 56 9.21 -5.40 -15.35
C GLU A 56 9.79 -6.83 -15.27
N VAL A 57 9.63 -7.48 -14.12
CA VAL A 57 10.17 -8.83 -13.89
C VAL A 57 9.42 -9.87 -14.71
N VAL A 58 8.11 -9.76 -14.83
CA VAL A 58 7.32 -10.62 -15.73
C VAL A 58 7.80 -10.51 -17.17
N LYS A 59 8.24 -9.32 -17.62
CA LYS A 59 8.81 -9.10 -18.95
C LYS A 59 10.25 -9.62 -19.11
N GLY A 60 10.86 -10.14 -18.05
CA GLY A 60 12.19 -10.76 -18.06
C GLY A 60 13.31 -9.90 -17.49
N THR A 61 13.00 -8.72 -16.92
CA THR A 61 14.01 -7.83 -16.33
C THR A 61 14.09 -8.04 -14.83
N ASP A 62 15.21 -8.58 -14.35
CA ASP A 62 15.50 -8.63 -12.91
C ASP A 62 15.54 -7.21 -12.33
N THR A 63 14.88 -6.98 -11.20
CA THR A 63 14.69 -5.63 -10.64
C THR A 63 14.80 -5.63 -9.12
N GLN A 64 15.08 -4.45 -8.58
CA GLN A 64 15.08 -4.20 -7.14
C GLN A 64 13.86 -3.36 -6.76
N LEU A 65 13.32 -3.62 -5.58
CA LEU A 65 12.14 -2.93 -5.06
C LEU A 65 12.34 -2.64 -3.58
N ASN A 66 12.20 -1.38 -3.18
CA ASN A 66 12.15 -1.00 -1.77
C ASN A 66 10.69 -0.85 -1.34
N PHE A 67 10.15 -1.86 -0.68
CA PHE A 67 8.75 -1.88 -0.28
C PHE A 67 8.62 -1.54 1.21
N PHE A 68 8.44 -0.25 1.50
CA PHE A 68 8.25 0.28 2.85
C PHE A 68 6.99 1.15 2.91
N PRO A 69 5.78 0.55 2.75
CA PRO A 69 4.55 1.31 2.93
C PRO A 69 4.50 1.89 4.36
N PRO A 70 3.96 3.11 4.54
CA PRO A 70 3.82 3.71 5.86
C PRO A 70 2.84 2.90 6.72
N GLY A 71 3.08 2.85 8.02
CA GLY A 71 2.21 2.14 8.98
C GLY A 71 1.16 3.05 9.58
N CYS A 72 0.11 3.34 8.84
CA CYS A 72 -0.92 4.29 9.27
C CYS A 72 -2.12 3.64 9.92
N PHE A 73 -2.25 2.33 9.70
CA PHE A 73 -3.23 1.49 10.35
C PHE A 73 -2.51 0.57 11.34
N ASP A 74 -3.28 -0.07 12.21
CA ASP A 74 -2.74 -1.05 13.15
C ASP A 74 -2.02 -2.17 12.39
N GLN A 75 -0.70 -2.26 12.56
CA GLN A 75 0.16 -3.21 11.86
C GLN A 75 -0.21 -4.68 12.13
N LYS A 76 -0.93 -4.96 13.23
CA LYS A 76 -1.41 -6.33 13.52
C LYS A 76 -2.66 -6.71 12.73
N LYS A 77 -3.34 -5.73 12.14
CA LYS A 77 -4.59 -5.88 11.41
C LYS A 77 -4.47 -5.49 9.94
N GLU A 78 -3.25 -5.14 9.50
CA GLU A 78 -2.97 -4.91 8.08
C GLU A 78 -2.54 -6.21 7.40
N SER A 79 -2.96 -6.41 6.16
CA SER A 79 -2.53 -7.50 5.30
C SER A 79 -2.19 -6.96 3.93
N ILE A 80 -1.02 -7.35 3.43
CA ILE A 80 -0.54 -6.98 2.10
C ILE A 80 -0.22 -8.25 1.34
N LYS A 81 -0.88 -8.47 0.21
CA LYS A 81 -0.68 -9.66 -0.62
C LYS A 81 -1.14 -9.45 -2.06
N LEU A 82 -0.77 -10.37 -2.93
CA LEU A 82 -1.34 -10.50 -4.26
C LEU A 82 -2.54 -11.45 -4.22
N ARG A 83 -3.69 -10.95 -4.65
CA ARG A 83 -4.94 -11.70 -4.69
C ARG A 83 -5.35 -11.95 -6.13
N VAL A 84 -5.73 -13.19 -6.41
CA VAL A 84 -6.42 -13.54 -7.66
C VAL A 84 -7.91 -13.31 -7.45
N LEU A 85 -8.52 -12.55 -8.35
CA LEU A 85 -9.96 -12.30 -8.35
C LEU A 85 -10.59 -13.00 -9.55
N ASN A 86 -11.57 -13.88 -9.29
CA ASN A 86 -12.24 -14.71 -10.29
C ASN A 86 -13.64 -14.15 -10.62
N SER A 87 -13.71 -12.87 -10.96
CA SER A 87 -14.97 -12.19 -11.24
C SER A 87 -14.78 -11.20 -12.38
N GLU A 88 -15.39 -11.50 -13.52
CA GLU A 88 -15.35 -10.63 -14.70
C GLU A 88 -15.82 -9.19 -14.44
N PRO A 89 -16.96 -8.92 -13.77
CA PRO A 89 -17.39 -7.54 -13.52
C PRO A 89 -16.40 -6.77 -12.63
N LEU A 90 -15.84 -7.44 -11.61
CA LEU A 90 -14.87 -6.79 -10.73
C LEU A 90 -13.51 -6.61 -11.41
N CYS A 91 -13.06 -7.58 -12.21
CA CYS A 91 -11.84 -7.43 -12.99
C CYS A 91 -11.95 -6.32 -14.03
N ASN A 92 -13.10 -6.18 -14.70
CA ASN A 92 -13.34 -5.04 -15.58
C ASN A 92 -13.31 -3.70 -14.82
N TYR A 93 -13.86 -3.66 -13.60
CA TYR A 93 -13.83 -2.46 -12.76
C TYR A 93 -12.41 -2.05 -12.35
N TYR A 94 -11.59 -2.99 -11.86
CA TYR A 94 -10.25 -2.67 -11.33
C TYR A 94 -9.14 -2.64 -12.39
N CYS A 95 -9.23 -3.48 -13.41
CA CYS A 95 -8.18 -3.67 -14.42
C CYS A 95 -8.53 -3.11 -15.80
N GLY A 96 -9.82 -2.87 -16.06
CA GLY A 96 -10.32 -2.67 -17.40
C GLY A 96 -10.34 -3.94 -18.25
N GLY A 97 -11.30 -4.03 -19.16
CA GLY A 97 -11.43 -5.10 -20.14
C GLY A 97 -12.22 -6.32 -19.64
N THR A 98 -12.51 -7.23 -20.58
CA THR A 98 -13.34 -8.43 -20.36
C THR A 98 -12.49 -9.64 -19.98
N LYS A 99 -11.83 -9.60 -18.81
CA LYS A 99 -11.04 -10.72 -18.27
C LYS A 99 -11.84 -11.44 -17.19
N ARG A 100 -11.93 -12.77 -17.27
CA ARG A 100 -12.61 -13.60 -16.25
C ARG A 100 -11.88 -13.62 -14.91
N GLU A 101 -10.57 -13.41 -14.94
CA GLU A 101 -9.70 -13.42 -13.78
C GLU A 101 -8.61 -12.36 -13.89
N CYS A 102 -8.20 -11.80 -12.76
CA CYS A 102 -7.18 -10.76 -12.67
C CYS A 102 -6.37 -10.88 -11.38
N LEU A 103 -5.10 -10.45 -11.45
CA LEU A 103 -4.20 -10.40 -10.30
C LEU A 103 -4.19 -8.96 -9.76
N LEU A 104 -4.51 -8.82 -8.48
CA LEU A 104 -4.57 -7.54 -7.79
C LEU A 104 -3.56 -7.52 -6.64
N PHE A 105 -2.94 -6.37 -6.44
CA PHE A 105 -2.30 -6.04 -5.17
C PHE A 105 -3.39 -5.58 -4.22
N GLU A 106 -3.47 -6.25 -3.08
CA GLU A 106 -4.44 -5.98 -2.03
C GLU A 106 -3.70 -5.47 -0.80
N TYR A 107 -4.04 -4.24 -0.40
CA TYR A 107 -3.77 -3.70 0.92
C TYR A 107 -5.08 -3.71 1.69
N ASP A 108 -5.16 -4.52 2.74
CA ASP A 108 -6.36 -4.69 3.57
C ASP A 108 -6.06 -4.21 4.99
N ALA A 109 -6.82 -3.23 5.48
CA ALA A 109 -6.80 -2.74 6.84
C ALA A 109 -8.25 -2.61 7.36
N VAL A 110 -8.42 -2.44 8.68
CA VAL A 110 -9.73 -2.50 9.36
C VAL A 110 -10.79 -1.61 8.71
N ASP A 111 -10.43 -0.37 8.37
CA ASP A 111 -11.36 0.66 7.88
C ASP A 111 -11.07 1.09 6.44
N TRP A 112 -10.09 0.46 5.78
CA TRP A 112 -9.68 0.84 4.44
C TRP A 112 -9.06 -0.34 3.68
N ARG A 113 -9.52 -0.53 2.45
CA ARG A 113 -8.98 -1.52 1.52
C ARG A 113 -8.62 -0.84 0.21
N GLU A 114 -7.44 -1.14 -0.31
CA GLU A 114 -6.99 -0.68 -1.61
C GLU A 114 -6.66 -1.88 -2.50
N LEU A 115 -7.17 -1.85 -3.73
CA LEU A 115 -6.96 -2.87 -4.74
C LEU A 115 -6.34 -2.23 -5.97
N ILE A 116 -5.14 -2.66 -6.35
CA ILE A 116 -4.42 -2.15 -7.51
C ILE A 116 -4.23 -3.28 -8.51
N CYS A 117 -4.66 -3.08 -9.76
CA CYS A 117 -4.54 -4.11 -10.78
C CYS A 117 -3.11 -4.30 -11.30
N LEU A 118 -2.65 -5.55 -11.43
CA LEU A 118 -1.40 -5.91 -12.12
C LEU A 118 -1.68 -6.35 -13.57
N GLU A 119 -2.00 -5.38 -14.44
CA GLU A 119 -2.51 -5.62 -15.81
C GLU A 119 -1.75 -6.62 -16.69
N SER A 120 -0.41 -6.62 -16.63
CA SER A 120 0.46 -7.49 -17.43
C SER A 120 0.99 -8.71 -16.68
N ALA A 121 0.73 -8.83 -15.38
CA ALA A 121 1.00 -10.06 -14.66
C ALA A 121 -0.14 -11.04 -14.90
N SER A 122 0.17 -12.21 -15.46
CA SER A 122 -0.81 -13.28 -15.54
C SER A 122 -1.21 -13.72 -14.13
N VAL A 123 -2.47 -14.10 -13.89
CA VAL A 123 -2.87 -14.74 -12.61
C VAL A 123 -2.07 -16.02 -12.34
N LEU A 124 -1.54 -16.61 -13.40
CA LEU A 124 -0.72 -17.80 -13.40
C LEU A 124 0.75 -17.49 -13.07
N THR A 125 1.11 -16.22 -12.88
CA THR A 125 2.42 -15.82 -12.34
C THR A 125 2.61 -16.49 -10.97
N GLN A 126 3.72 -17.20 -10.81
CA GLN A 126 4.05 -17.93 -9.60
C GLN A 126 5.19 -17.23 -8.86
N PHE A 127 5.02 -17.02 -7.56
CA PHE A 127 6.08 -16.57 -6.67
C PHE A 127 6.61 -17.79 -5.94
N LEU A 128 7.76 -18.28 -6.37
CA LEU A 128 8.30 -19.57 -5.93
C LEU A 128 9.16 -19.36 -4.68
N THR A 129 9.00 -20.28 -3.73
CA THR A 129 9.78 -20.35 -2.48
C THR A 129 10.77 -21.50 -2.47
N SER A 130 10.93 -22.18 -3.61
CA SER A 130 11.85 -23.31 -3.80
C SER A 130 12.34 -23.37 -5.25
N SER A 131 13.04 -24.43 -5.63
CA SER A 131 13.61 -24.64 -6.97
C SER A 131 12.68 -24.19 -8.11
N PRO A 132 13.15 -23.37 -9.07
CA PRO A 132 14.54 -22.99 -9.37
C PRO A 132 15.07 -21.78 -8.55
N CYS A 133 14.34 -21.28 -7.57
CA CYS A 133 14.83 -20.24 -6.68
C CYS A 133 15.82 -20.86 -5.70
N GLN A 134 17.10 -20.57 -5.88
CA GLN A 134 18.16 -20.99 -4.96
C GLN A 134 18.23 -20.01 -3.79
N ASP A 135 18.49 -20.54 -2.60
CA ASP A 135 18.75 -19.69 -1.43
C ASP A 135 19.95 -18.77 -1.69
N ARG A 136 19.86 -17.55 -1.16
CA ARG A 136 20.90 -16.52 -1.27
C ARG A 136 21.27 -16.06 0.12
N ASP A 137 22.56 -16.00 0.41
CA ASP A 137 23.06 -15.55 1.71
C ASP A 137 22.52 -14.16 2.06
N GLY A 138 21.89 -14.03 3.23
CA GLY A 138 21.28 -12.79 3.71
C GLY A 138 19.95 -12.42 3.04
N TYR A 139 19.35 -13.34 2.28
CA TYR A 139 18.02 -13.15 1.69
C TYR A 139 17.10 -14.34 1.97
N LYS A 140 15.82 -14.02 2.18
CA LYS A 140 14.75 -14.99 2.32
C LYS A 140 13.81 -14.96 1.13
N LEU A 141 13.36 -16.12 0.66
CA LEU A 141 12.34 -16.21 -0.36
C LEU A 141 10.95 -15.94 0.22
N VAL A 142 10.16 -15.15 -0.49
CA VAL A 142 8.81 -14.77 -0.08
C VAL A 142 7.82 -15.04 -1.20
N ASN A 143 6.68 -15.63 -0.85
CA ASN A 143 5.55 -15.77 -1.75
C ASN A 143 4.60 -14.56 -1.61
N PHE A 144 4.57 -13.70 -2.62
CA PHE A 144 3.74 -12.50 -2.60
C PHE A 144 2.23 -12.79 -2.57
N LYS A 145 1.78 -14.01 -2.91
CA LYS A 145 0.37 -14.39 -2.78
C LYS A 145 -0.06 -14.64 -1.33
N ASP A 146 0.90 -15.00 -0.46
CA ASP A 146 0.63 -15.26 0.95
C ASP A 146 0.72 -13.97 1.76
N SER A 147 1.87 -13.28 1.67
CA SER A 147 2.12 -12.01 2.33
C SER A 147 3.32 -11.29 1.71
N ILE A 148 3.27 -9.96 1.67
CA ILE A 148 4.37 -9.09 1.25
C ILE A 148 4.83 -8.30 2.48
N PRO A 149 5.84 -8.80 3.24
CA PRO A 149 6.39 -8.06 4.36
C PRO A 149 7.10 -6.77 3.90
N ARG A 150 7.35 -5.86 4.84
CA ARG A 150 8.10 -4.64 4.55
C ARG A 150 9.58 -4.98 4.39
N GLY A 151 10.23 -4.50 3.33
CA GLY A 151 11.63 -4.83 3.08
C GLY A 151 12.17 -4.38 1.73
N ALA A 152 13.48 -4.58 1.55
CA ALA A 152 14.15 -4.42 0.27
C ALA A 152 14.16 -5.78 -0.44
N TYR A 153 13.64 -5.79 -1.67
CA TYR A 153 13.42 -6.97 -2.48
C TYR A 153 14.32 -6.98 -3.71
N THR A 154 14.79 -8.17 -4.08
CA THR A 154 15.31 -8.47 -5.40
C THR A 154 14.36 -9.45 -6.06
N LEU A 155 13.75 -9.03 -7.17
CA LEU A 155 12.82 -9.85 -7.95
C LEU A 155 13.56 -10.39 -9.17
N VAL A 156 13.55 -11.70 -9.33
CA VAL A 156 14.29 -12.39 -10.40
C VAL A 156 13.32 -13.24 -11.20
N ASN A 157 13.37 -13.11 -12.52
CA ASN A 157 12.60 -13.99 -13.41
C ASN A 157 13.36 -15.31 -13.61
N LYS A 158 12.72 -16.43 -13.25
CA LYS A 158 13.22 -17.80 -13.45
C LYS A 158 12.29 -18.63 -14.32
N SER A 159 11.53 -17.98 -15.19
CA SER A 159 10.72 -18.65 -16.20
C SER A 159 11.67 -19.40 -17.15
N GLY A 160 11.56 -20.73 -17.19
CA GLY A 160 12.29 -21.52 -18.18
C GLY A 160 11.76 -21.23 -19.59
N ASN A 161 12.57 -21.54 -20.62
CA ASN A 161 12.16 -21.36 -22.03
C ASN A 161 10.87 -22.12 -22.40
N ASN A 162 10.53 -23.17 -21.64
CA ASN A 162 9.31 -23.96 -21.82
C ASN A 162 8.23 -23.69 -20.75
N SER A 163 8.42 -22.67 -19.91
CA SER A 163 7.42 -22.36 -18.88
C SER A 163 6.27 -21.58 -19.51
N ALA A 164 5.06 -22.11 -19.41
CA ALA A 164 3.86 -21.44 -19.89
C ALA A 164 3.55 -20.15 -19.11
N PHE A 165 4.10 -19.98 -17.90
CA PHE A 165 3.78 -18.90 -16.99
C PHE A 165 5.02 -18.29 -16.34
N PRO A 166 4.99 -16.99 -16.00
CA PRO A 166 6.12 -16.36 -15.36
C PRO A 166 6.39 -16.94 -13.96
N ASN A 167 7.60 -17.44 -13.74
CA ASN A 167 8.09 -17.87 -12.43
C ASN A 167 9.00 -16.78 -11.86
N ILE A 168 8.63 -16.23 -10.72
CA ILE A 168 9.34 -15.12 -10.07
C ILE A 168 9.89 -15.60 -8.73
N CYS A 169 11.16 -15.33 -8.47
CA CYS A 169 11.77 -15.47 -7.15
C CYS A 169 11.81 -14.08 -6.50
N ALA A 170 11.12 -13.90 -5.38
CA ALA A 170 11.17 -12.66 -4.62
C ALA A 170 12.04 -12.85 -3.37
N TYR A 171 13.24 -12.28 -3.41
CA TYR A 171 14.21 -12.32 -2.32
C TYR A 171 14.08 -11.08 -1.46
N VAL A 172 13.68 -11.20 -0.20
CA VAL A 172 13.73 -10.11 0.77
C VAL A 172 15.03 -10.15 1.54
N ARG A 173 15.69 -9.00 1.72
CA ARG A 173 16.90 -8.93 2.55
C ARG A 173 16.54 -9.11 4.02
N GLU A 174 17.19 -10.07 4.69
CA GLU A 174 17.06 -10.25 6.13
C GLU A 174 17.76 -9.08 6.84
N ARG A 175 17.12 -8.53 7.87
CA ARG A 175 17.67 -7.47 8.73
C ARG A 175 18.30 -8.06 9.97
#